data_AF-A0A067BQP9-F1
#
_entry.id   AF-A0A067BQP9-F1
#
_cell.length_a   1.000
_cell.length_b   1.000
_cell.length_c   1.000
_cell.angle_alpha   90.00
_cell.angle_beta   90.00
_cell.angle_gamma   90.00
#
_symmetry.space_group_name_H-M   'P 1'
#
loop_
_entity.id
_entity.type
_entity.pdbx_description
1 polymer ?
#
loop_
_entity_poly.entity_id
_entity_poly.type
_entity_poly.pdbx_seq_one_letter_code
_entity_poly.pdbx_strand_id
1 'polypeptide(L)'
;MDEELKPEVDLMHKRRQAEERQKRPNFVGDVGIPQTMLILFKDSALPNFVRLYPEIPDPTHAIAEMWKSMLFNGGIEAEFFELNETPDKLLVKVQRGWLAEDLVDFLVNQEQVKEVLWDYETYYPPGTDEAAMEKEKERLRQEAVAKEKLKQKKKKKKTAKTEL
;
A
#
# COMPACT_ATOMS: atom_id res chain seq x y z
N MET A 1 -26.44 -33.60 6.23
CA MET A 1 -27.32 -33.05 7.27
C MET A 1 -26.59 -31.82 7.77
N ASP A 2 -26.90 -30.68 7.17
CA ASP A 2 -26.34 -29.41 7.62
C ASP A 2 -27.30 -28.83 8.65
N GLU A 3 -26.80 -28.69 9.88
CA GLU A 3 -27.53 -28.05 10.98
C GLU A 3 -27.74 -26.58 10.63
N GLU A 4 -28.90 -26.24 10.07
CA GLU A 4 -29.34 -24.85 9.94
C GLU A 4 -29.36 -24.21 11.34
N LEU A 5 -28.53 -23.19 11.52
CA LEU A 5 -28.49 -22.42 12.77
C LEU A 5 -29.87 -21.83 13.06
N LYS A 6 -30.28 -21.92 14.34
CA LYS A 6 -31.57 -21.40 14.80
C LYS A 6 -31.76 -19.93 14.39
N PRO A 7 -32.96 -19.54 13.93
CA PRO A 7 -33.21 -18.23 13.29
C PRO A 7 -32.75 -17.01 14.11
N GLU A 8 -32.78 -17.10 15.44
CA GLU A 8 -32.35 -16.03 16.35
C GLU A 8 -30.83 -15.80 16.36
N VAL A 9 -30.03 -16.86 16.16
CA VAL A 9 -28.57 -16.78 16.08
C VAL A 9 -28.15 -16.20 14.73
N ASP A 10 -28.84 -16.56 13.65
CA ASP A 10 -28.64 -16.00 12.31
C ASP A 10 -29.00 -14.50 12.26
N LEU A 11 -30.06 -14.08 12.96
CA LEU A 11 -30.43 -12.66 13.11
C LEU A 11 -29.39 -11.84 13.91
N MET A 12 -28.80 -12.41 14.97
CA MET A 12 -27.73 -11.75 15.72
C MET A 12 -26.41 -11.66 14.94
N HIS A 13 -26.06 -12.70 14.16
CA HIS A 13 -24.90 -12.65 13.26
C HIS A 13 -25.08 -11.62 12.14
N LYS A 14 -26.27 -11.53 11.56
CA LYS A 14 -26.61 -10.51 10.54
C LYS A 14 -26.54 -9.09 11.09
N ARG A 15 -26.97 -8.86 12.34
CA ARG A 15 -26.84 -7.55 13.01
C ARG A 15 -25.40 -7.17 13.32
N ARG A 16 -24.60 -8.11 13.81
CA ARG A 16 -23.17 -7.89 14.12
C ARG A 16 -22.35 -7.59 12.87
N GLN A 17 -22.63 -8.30 11.77
CA GLN A 17 -22.04 -7.98 10.46
C GLN A 17 -22.51 -6.62 9.94
N ALA A 18 -23.77 -6.24 10.15
CA ALA A 18 -24.27 -4.92 9.76
C ALA A 18 -23.62 -3.77 10.54
N GLU A 19 -23.34 -3.95 11.84
CA GLU A 19 -22.62 -2.96 12.66
C GLU A 19 -21.13 -2.87 12.35
N GLU A 20 -20.46 -3.98 12.01
CA GLU A 20 -19.08 -3.96 11.52
C GLU A 20 -18.98 -3.34 10.12
N ARG A 21 -19.98 -3.54 9.25
CA ARG A 21 -20.13 -2.85 7.96
C ARG A 21 -20.35 -1.35 8.12
N GLN A 22 -21.06 -0.92 9.15
CA GLN A 22 -21.29 0.51 9.41
C GLN A 22 -20.04 1.23 9.96
N LYS A 23 -19.12 0.49 10.57
CA LYS A 23 -17.81 1.00 11.04
C LYS A 23 -16.72 1.02 9.97
N ARG A 24 -16.99 0.43 8.80
CA ARG A 24 -16.03 0.26 7.70
C ARG A 24 -16.68 0.69 6.38
N PRO A 25 -16.65 1.99 6.02
CA PRO A 25 -17.33 2.49 4.83
C PRO A 25 -16.84 1.89 3.50
N ASN A 26 -15.68 1.22 3.48
CA ASN A 26 -15.08 0.57 2.31
C ASN A 26 -14.96 -0.98 2.43
N PHE A 27 -15.65 -1.60 3.40
CA PHE A 27 -15.49 -3.05 3.60
C PHE A 27 -15.95 -3.87 2.40
N VAL A 28 -14.97 -4.57 1.80
CA VAL A 28 -15.03 -5.78 0.96
C VAL A 28 -16.47 -6.27 0.71
N GLY A 29 -17.08 -5.77 -0.36
CA GLY A 29 -18.46 -6.09 -0.74
C GLY A 29 -18.78 -5.76 -2.19
N ASP A 30 -18.07 -4.81 -2.80
CA ASP A 30 -18.13 -4.59 -4.24
C ASP A 30 -17.09 -5.47 -4.94
N VAL A 31 -17.43 -6.75 -5.05
CA VAL A 31 -16.62 -7.82 -5.68
C VAL A 31 -16.10 -7.49 -7.09
N GLY A 32 -16.72 -6.50 -7.76
CA GLY A 32 -16.36 -6.07 -9.11
C GLY A 32 -15.65 -4.71 -9.23
N ILE A 33 -15.43 -3.97 -8.12
CA ILE A 33 -14.73 -2.68 -8.22
C ILE A 33 -13.21 -2.90 -8.23
N PRO A 34 -12.50 -2.33 -9.22
CA PRO A 34 -11.05 -2.36 -9.23
C PRO A 34 -10.46 -1.71 -7.99
N GLN A 35 -9.47 -2.35 -7.39
CA GLN A 35 -8.74 -1.85 -6.23
C GLN A 35 -7.33 -1.43 -6.64
N THR A 36 -6.80 -0.40 -5.99
CA THR A 36 -5.47 0.14 -6.25
C THR A 36 -4.66 0.17 -4.97
N MET A 37 -3.39 -0.16 -5.07
CA MET A 37 -2.44 -0.19 -3.95
C MET A 37 -1.16 0.53 -4.33
N LEU A 38 -0.53 1.16 -3.35
CA LEU A 38 0.79 1.76 -3.51
C LEU A 38 1.83 0.88 -2.83
N ILE A 39 2.84 0.46 -3.59
CA ILE A 39 3.95 -0.34 -3.12
C ILE A 39 5.14 0.59 -2.92
N LEU A 40 5.81 0.46 -1.78
CA LEU A 40 7.10 1.10 -1.51
C LEU A 40 8.20 0.03 -1.46
N PHE A 41 9.27 0.24 -2.20
CA PHE A 41 10.44 -0.64 -2.16
C PHE A 41 11.35 -0.34 -0.96
N LYS A 42 12.14 -1.35 -0.57
CA LYS A 42 13.28 -1.16 0.32
C LYS A 42 14.35 -0.31 -0.38
N ASP A 43 15.05 0.53 0.37
CA ASP A 43 16.15 1.36 -0.14
C ASP A 43 17.24 0.53 -0.86
N SER A 44 17.40 -0.74 -0.47
CA SER A 44 18.35 -1.69 -1.07
C SER A 44 17.81 -2.48 -2.26
N ALA A 45 16.51 -2.42 -2.56
CA ALA A 45 15.87 -3.29 -3.56
C ALA A 45 16.44 -3.09 -4.96
N LEU A 46 16.37 -1.86 -5.48
CA LEU A 46 16.85 -1.54 -6.83
C LEU A 46 18.39 -1.67 -6.94
N PRO A 47 19.20 -1.16 -5.99
CA PRO A 47 20.65 -1.37 -6.04
C PRO A 47 21.07 -2.84 -6.04
N ASN A 48 20.40 -3.69 -5.24
CA ASN A 48 20.67 -5.13 -5.24
C ASN A 48 20.26 -5.78 -6.56
N PHE A 49 19.13 -5.39 -7.13
CA PHE A 49 18.68 -5.89 -8.42
C PHE A 49 19.68 -5.55 -9.54
N VAL A 50 20.09 -4.28 -9.64
CA VAL A 50 21.08 -3.82 -10.63
C VAL A 50 22.42 -4.54 -10.47
N ARG A 51 22.82 -4.88 -9.24
CA ARG A 51 24.04 -5.66 -8.99
C ARG A 51 23.94 -7.09 -9.50
N LEU A 52 22.75 -7.71 -9.38
CA LEU A 52 22.52 -9.09 -9.82
C LEU A 52 22.27 -9.21 -11.32
N TYR A 53 21.63 -8.21 -11.91
CA TYR A 53 21.21 -8.17 -13.32
C TYR A 53 21.64 -6.85 -13.98
N PRO A 54 22.96 -6.61 -14.12
CA PRO A 54 23.50 -5.34 -14.63
C PRO A 54 23.11 -5.03 -16.09
N GLU A 55 22.71 -6.04 -16.85
CA GLU A 55 22.24 -5.93 -18.23
C GLU A 55 20.82 -5.36 -18.36
N ILE A 56 20.04 -5.37 -17.27
CA ILE A 56 18.66 -4.87 -17.27
C ILE A 56 18.66 -3.38 -16.95
N PRO A 57 18.27 -2.51 -17.90
CA PRO A 57 18.39 -1.06 -17.73
C PRO A 57 17.34 -0.49 -16.76
N ASP A 58 16.19 -1.13 -16.66
CA ASP A 58 15.07 -0.69 -15.83
C ASP A 58 14.71 -1.75 -14.77
N PRO A 59 15.25 -1.64 -13.55
CA PRO A 59 15.03 -2.61 -12.49
C PRO A 59 13.59 -2.58 -11.98
N THR A 60 12.96 -1.41 -11.91
CA THR A 60 11.59 -1.26 -11.41
C THR A 60 10.61 -1.93 -12.37
N HIS A 61 10.75 -1.65 -13.67
CA HIS A 61 9.97 -2.30 -14.71
C HIS A 61 10.13 -3.82 -14.69
N ALA A 62 11.38 -4.31 -14.59
CA ALA A 62 11.66 -5.73 -14.61
C ALA A 62 11.06 -6.48 -13.41
N ILE A 63 11.13 -5.88 -12.21
CA ILE A 63 10.48 -6.43 -11.00
C ILE A 63 8.96 -6.47 -11.20
N ALA A 64 8.36 -5.40 -11.73
CA ALA A 64 6.93 -5.30 -11.96
C ALA A 64 6.43 -6.37 -12.96
N GLU A 65 7.12 -6.55 -14.09
CA GLU A 65 6.77 -7.57 -15.09
C GLU A 65 6.98 -9.00 -14.57
N MET A 66 8.01 -9.23 -13.76
CA MET A 66 8.20 -10.52 -13.08
C MET A 66 7.01 -10.84 -12.17
N TRP A 67 6.60 -9.89 -11.32
CA TRP A 67 5.45 -10.08 -10.43
C TRP A 67 4.14 -10.23 -11.19
N LYS A 68 3.93 -9.43 -12.24
CA LYS A 68 2.78 -9.55 -13.13
C LYS A 68 2.68 -10.95 -13.75
N SER A 69 3.79 -11.51 -14.21
CA SER A 69 3.82 -12.89 -14.72
C SER A 69 3.47 -13.92 -13.63
N MET A 70 4.02 -13.77 -12.42
CA MET A 70 3.72 -14.66 -11.29
C MET A 70 2.23 -14.60 -10.90
N LEU A 71 1.68 -13.39 -10.76
CA LEU A 71 0.27 -13.15 -10.44
C LEU A 71 -0.66 -13.72 -11.51
N PHE A 72 -0.33 -13.49 -12.79
CA PHE A 72 -1.11 -14.02 -13.91
C PHE A 72 -1.13 -15.55 -13.92
N ASN A 73 0.01 -16.19 -13.66
CA ASN A 73 0.09 -17.64 -13.51
C ASN A 73 -0.72 -18.15 -12.31
N GLY A 74 -0.87 -17.35 -11.26
CA GLY A 74 -1.73 -17.59 -10.09
C GLY A 74 -3.20 -17.24 -10.31
N GLY A 75 -3.61 -16.78 -11.49
CA GLY A 75 -4.99 -16.40 -11.80
C GLY A 75 -5.40 -14.99 -11.36
N ILE A 76 -4.44 -14.17 -10.91
CA ILE A 76 -4.67 -12.77 -10.53
C ILE A 76 -4.18 -11.86 -11.67
N GLU A 77 -5.11 -11.17 -12.31
CA GLU A 77 -4.78 -10.15 -13.32
C GLU A 77 -4.59 -8.79 -12.64
N ALA A 78 -3.35 -8.29 -12.68
CA ALA A 78 -2.95 -7.02 -12.10
C ALA A 78 -2.18 -6.14 -13.11
N GLU A 79 -2.43 -4.84 -13.06
CA GLU A 79 -1.77 -3.81 -13.85
C GLU A 79 -0.81 -3.02 -12.96
N PHE A 80 0.46 -2.92 -13.37
CA PHE A 80 1.48 -2.16 -12.66
C PHE A 80 1.78 -0.85 -13.39
N PHE A 81 1.95 0.22 -12.63
CA PHE A 81 2.27 1.56 -13.13
C PHE A 81 3.45 2.13 -12.38
N GLU A 82 4.46 2.52 -13.13
CA GLU A 82 5.65 3.17 -12.61
C GLU A 82 5.38 4.66 -12.35
N LEU A 83 5.94 5.17 -11.27
CA LEU A 83 5.83 6.57 -10.91
C LEU A 83 7.10 7.29 -11.36
N ASN A 84 7.00 8.07 -12.44
CA ASN A 84 8.13 8.74 -13.10
C ASN A 84 9.05 9.54 -12.15
N GLU A 85 8.52 10.09 -11.05
CA GLU A 85 9.27 10.91 -10.09
C GLU A 85 9.93 10.09 -8.97
N THR A 86 9.51 8.83 -8.77
CA THR A 86 9.88 8.01 -7.61
C THR A 86 10.03 6.54 -8.04
N PRO A 87 11.22 6.10 -8.50
CA PRO A 87 11.45 4.73 -8.96
C PRO A 87 11.33 3.69 -7.85
N ASP A 88 11.38 4.12 -6.59
CA ASP A 88 11.18 3.33 -5.38
C ASP A 88 9.70 3.02 -5.09
N LYS A 89 8.77 3.55 -5.89
CA LYS A 89 7.34 3.35 -5.72
C LYS A 89 6.69 2.80 -6.97
N LEU A 90 5.75 1.89 -6.76
CA LEU A 90 5.00 1.26 -7.81
C LEU A 90 3.51 1.29 -7.45
N LEU A 91 2.66 1.65 -8.39
CA LEU A 91 1.22 1.55 -8.23
C LEU A 91 0.77 0.23 -8.85
N VAL A 92 -0.08 -0.51 -8.17
CA VAL A 92 -0.70 -1.72 -8.72
C VAL A 92 -2.20 -1.61 -8.65
N LYS A 93 -2.87 -2.09 -9.69
CA LYS A 93 -4.32 -2.14 -9.79
C LYS A 93 -4.76 -3.57 -10.07
N VAL A 94 -5.73 -4.06 -9.30
CA VAL A 94 -6.42 -5.32 -9.54
C VAL A 94 -7.84 -5.03 -9.97
N GLN A 95 -8.28 -5.60 -11.09
CA GLN A 95 -9.62 -5.31 -11.65
C GLN A 95 -10.74 -5.91 -10.79
N ARG A 96 -10.44 -7.01 -10.12
CA ARG A 96 -11.36 -7.82 -9.32
C ARG A 96 -11.08 -7.56 -7.84
N GLY A 97 -11.86 -6.68 -7.21
CA GLY A 97 -11.58 -6.21 -5.84
C GLY A 97 -11.55 -7.31 -4.76
N TRP A 98 -12.27 -8.41 -4.94
CA TRP A 98 -12.18 -9.59 -4.06
C TRP A 98 -10.80 -10.29 -4.06
N LEU A 99 -9.94 -10.05 -5.06
CA LEU A 99 -8.57 -10.55 -5.10
C LEU A 99 -7.56 -9.59 -4.44
N ALA A 100 -8.03 -8.48 -3.88
CA ALA A 100 -7.14 -7.47 -3.31
C ALA A 100 -6.38 -8.00 -2.08
N GLU A 101 -7.04 -8.78 -1.22
CA GLU A 101 -6.37 -9.40 -0.06
C GLU A 101 -5.26 -10.36 -0.50
N ASP A 102 -5.54 -11.24 -1.46
CA ASP A 102 -4.55 -12.17 -2.03
C ASP A 102 -3.37 -11.43 -2.69
N LEU A 103 -3.65 -10.31 -3.36
CA LEU A 103 -2.61 -9.47 -3.94
C LEU A 103 -1.73 -8.83 -2.86
N VAL A 104 -2.32 -8.32 -1.77
CA VAL A 104 -1.53 -7.77 -0.66
C VAL A 104 -0.64 -8.85 -0.05
N ASP A 105 -1.17 -10.04 0.21
CA ASP A 105 -0.40 -11.16 0.77
C ASP A 105 0.78 -11.53 -0.16
N PHE A 106 0.53 -11.64 -1.46
CA PHE A 106 1.61 -11.85 -2.43
C PHE A 106 2.69 -10.76 -2.36
N LEU A 107 2.30 -9.48 -2.31
CA LEU A 107 3.22 -8.35 -2.37
C LEU A 107 4.07 -8.22 -1.11
N VAL A 108 3.50 -8.36 0.08
CA VAL A 108 4.25 -8.22 1.34
C VAL A 108 5.28 -9.34 1.53
N ASN A 109 5.08 -10.48 0.86
CA ASN A 109 6.02 -11.59 0.86
C ASN A 109 7.21 -11.41 -0.11
N GLN A 110 7.22 -10.37 -0.94
CA GLN A 110 8.33 -10.11 -1.87
C GLN A 110 9.52 -9.45 -1.17
N GLU A 111 10.74 -9.91 -1.47
CA GLU A 111 11.95 -9.43 -0.81
C GLU A 111 12.20 -7.93 -1.01
N GLN A 112 11.77 -7.39 -2.15
CA GLN A 112 11.97 -6.00 -2.56
C GLN A 112 11.01 -5.04 -1.84
N VAL A 113 9.88 -5.53 -1.32
CA VAL A 113 8.80 -4.70 -0.76
C VAL A 113 9.12 -4.30 0.67
N LYS A 114 8.95 -3.00 0.96
CA LYS A 114 9.07 -2.42 2.31
C LYS A 114 7.72 -2.29 2.98
N GLU A 115 6.72 -1.77 2.25
CA GLU A 115 5.35 -1.65 2.71
C GLU A 115 4.39 -1.55 1.52
N VAL A 116 3.13 -1.94 1.75
CA VAL A 116 2.03 -1.80 0.80
C VAL A 116 0.93 -0.98 1.46
N LEU A 117 0.55 0.13 0.84
CA LEU A 117 -0.57 0.95 1.29
C LEU A 117 -1.83 0.56 0.50
N TRP A 118 -2.83 0.07 1.21
CA TRP A 118 -4.13 -0.31 0.66
C TRP A 118 -5.25 0.05 1.63
N ASP A 119 -6.33 0.66 1.11
CA ASP A 119 -7.50 1.10 1.89
C ASP A 119 -7.18 1.85 3.19
N TYR A 120 -6.27 2.83 3.11
CA TYR A 120 -5.79 3.64 4.25
C TYR A 120 -5.00 2.88 5.33
N GLU A 121 -4.77 1.58 5.13
CA GLU A 121 -3.95 0.73 5.99
C GLU A 121 -2.60 0.45 5.33
N THR A 122 -1.56 0.32 6.15
CA THR A 122 -0.21 -0.01 5.68
C THR A 122 0.13 -1.43 6.11
N TYR A 123 0.42 -2.27 5.14
CA TYR A 123 0.78 -3.67 5.30
C TYR A 123 2.29 -3.82 5.19
N TYR A 124 2.86 -4.60 6.09
CA TYR A 124 4.30 -4.80 6.21
C TYR A 124 4.70 -6.26 5.91
N PRO A 125 5.91 -6.51 5.40
CA PRO A 125 6.44 -7.86 5.26
C PRO A 125 6.46 -8.63 6.58
N PRO A 126 6.25 -9.96 6.57
CA PRO A 126 6.31 -10.78 7.77
C PRO A 126 7.61 -10.60 8.55
N GLY A 127 7.49 -10.53 9.88
CA GLY A 127 8.65 -10.33 10.77
C GLY A 127 9.11 -8.88 10.93
N THR A 128 8.42 -7.93 10.30
CA THR A 128 8.65 -6.50 10.54
C THR A 128 8.04 -6.07 11.87
N ASP A 129 8.76 -5.26 12.66
CA ASP A 129 8.20 -4.60 13.84
C ASP A 129 7.33 -3.42 13.39
N GLU A 130 6.03 -3.68 13.20
CA GLU A 130 5.05 -2.70 12.74
C GLU A 130 4.97 -1.47 13.67
N ALA A 131 5.08 -1.69 14.99
CA ALA A 131 5.01 -0.61 15.98
C ALA A 131 6.23 0.33 15.85
N ALA A 132 7.41 -0.21 15.61
CA ALA A 132 8.60 0.58 15.34
C ALA A 132 8.48 1.35 14.01
N MET A 133 7.95 0.72 12.96
CA MET A 133 7.78 1.33 11.64
C MET A 133 6.78 2.50 11.66
N GLU A 134 5.62 2.31 12.26
CA GLU A 134 4.61 3.37 12.37
C GLU A 134 5.09 4.53 13.26
N LYS A 135 5.84 4.24 14.33
CA LYS A 135 6.47 5.28 15.16
C LYS A 135 7.49 6.10 14.37
N GLU A 136 8.31 5.45 13.54
CA GLU A 136 9.28 6.13 12.70
C GLU A 136 8.60 7.00 11.63
N LYS A 137 7.55 6.48 11.00
CA LYS A 137 6.74 7.19 10.01
C LYS A 137 6.08 8.43 10.61
N GLU A 138 5.52 8.32 11.81
CA GLU A 138 4.93 9.46 12.52
C GLU A 138 6.00 10.50 12.90
N ARG A 139 7.19 10.06 13.34
CA ARG A 139 8.32 10.96 13.60
C ARG A 139 8.72 11.74 12.33
N LEU A 140 8.91 11.05 11.21
CA LEU A 140 9.26 11.67 9.93
C LEU A 140 8.18 12.65 9.46
N ARG A 141 6.90 12.30 9.64
CA ARG A 141 5.76 13.18 9.33
C ARG A 141 5.80 14.46 10.16
N GLN A 142 6.04 14.36 11.47
CA GLN A 142 6.15 15.52 12.36
C GLN A 142 7.35 16.41 12.00
N GLU A 143 8.49 15.82 11.65
CA GLU A 143 9.66 16.56 11.19
C GLU A 143 9.40 17.30 9.86
N ALA A 144 8.72 16.66 8.91
CA ALA A 144 8.35 17.28 7.64
C ALA A 144 7.41 18.49 7.86
N VAL A 145 6.39 18.33 8.72
CA VAL A 145 5.48 19.42 9.09
C VAL A 145 6.23 20.56 9.79
N ALA A 146 7.15 20.26 10.69
CA ALA A 146 7.98 21.27 11.36
C ALA A 146 8.86 22.04 10.37
N LYS A 147 9.51 21.34 9.43
CA LYS A 147 10.32 21.95 8.36
C LYS A 147 9.50 22.87 7.47
N GLU A 148 8.29 22.48 7.07
CA GLU A 148 7.41 23.32 6.27
C GLU A 148 6.92 24.56 7.02
N LYS A 149 6.53 24.42 8.30
CA LYS A 149 6.19 25.58 9.15
C LYS A 149 7.37 26.56 9.28
N LEU A 150 8.60 26.06 9.40
CA LEU A 150 9.82 26.88 9.43
C LEU A 150 10.06 27.61 8.10
N LYS A 151 9.90 26.94 6.95
CA LYS A 151 10.02 27.56 5.62
C LYS A 151 8.98 28.67 5.44
N GLN A 152 7.73 28.44 5.85
CA GLN A 152 6.67 29.45 5.78
C GLN A 152 6.96 30.67 6.66
N LYS A 153 7.45 30.48 7.89
CA LYS A 153 7.87 31.59 8.78
C LYS A 153 9.02 32.40 8.17
N LYS A 154 10.00 31.75 7.54
CA LYS A 154 11.11 32.42 6.85
C LYS A 154 10.65 33.20 5.62
N LYS A 155 9.70 32.66 4.83
CA LYS A 155 9.09 33.39 3.70
C LYS A 155 8.36 34.65 4.16
N LYS A 156 7.50 34.55 5.18
CA LYS A 156 6.77 35.72 5.75
C LYS A 156 7.70 36.82 6.29
N LYS A 157 8.82 36.45 6.94
CA LYS A 157 9.83 37.43 7.40
C LYS A 157 10.60 38.12 6.27
N LYS A 158 10.75 37.47 5.11
CA LYS A 158 11.40 38.08 3.94
C LYS A 158 10.49 39.07 3.24
N THR A 159 9.20 38.76 3.04
CA THR A 159 8.23 39.68 2.45
C THR A 159 8.05 40.94 3.29
N ALA A 160 7.96 40.80 4.62
CA ALA A 160 7.82 41.95 5.53
C ALA A 160 9.07 42.87 5.60
N LYS A 161 10.22 42.45 5.07
CA LYS A 161 11.43 43.27 4.97
C LYS A 161 11.58 44.00 3.63
N THR A 162 10.78 43.65 2.62
CA THR A 162 10.85 44.24 1.27
C THR A 162 9.80 45.34 1.07
N GLU A 163 8.86 45.51 2.01
CA GLU A 163 7.79 46.52 1.97
C GLU A 163 8.06 47.74 2.88
N LEU A 164 9.30 47.91 3.37
CA LEU A 164 9.82 49.05 4.12
C LEU A 164 10.96 49.70 3.33
#